data_AF-A0AAW9N7R4-F1
#
_entry.id   AF-A0AAW9N7R4-F1
#
_cell.length_a   1.000
_cell.length_b   1.000
_cell.length_c   1.000
_cell.angle_alpha   90.00
_cell.angle_beta   90.00
_cell.angle_gamma   90.00
#
_symmetry.space_group_name_H-M   'P 1'
#
loop_
_entity.id
_entity.type
_entity.pdbx_description
1 polymer ?
#
loop_
_entity_poly.entity_id
_entity_poly.type
_entity_poly.pdbx_seq_one_letter_code
_entity_poly.pdbx_strand_id
1 'polypeptide(L)'
;MYTMKRTNKTKQIELINEVGEVAHKVCKVCERLKPAEEFPVYSDGRLRASCQPCYKKYKSKYDKGNKDKRTVYSHKKRAEELGLPDNFTMEEYSELKAFAAGRCMISGEKVKLQVDHFQAVSKSWLGSTKGNLILVSPEVNLAKGTMSIFEFVQSERSNSLIDKDQLEKTIHYLAQANEMSFTEYVDFLRLAEELANKNKEYWR
;
A
#
# COMPACT_ATOMS: atom_id res chain seq x y z
N MET A 1 25.31 40.56 -12.25
CA MET A 1 24.47 41.30 -11.29
C MET A 1 23.23 40.47 -10.96
N TYR A 2 22.81 40.43 -9.69
CA TYR A 2 21.59 39.70 -9.29
C TYR A 2 20.44 40.66 -8.98
N THR A 3 19.23 40.29 -9.39
CA THR A 3 18.01 40.98 -9.00
C THR A 3 17.29 40.20 -7.90
N MET A 4 16.95 40.89 -6.81
CA MET A 4 16.20 40.27 -5.70
C MET A 4 14.70 40.30 -6.00
N LYS A 5 14.03 39.14 -5.88
CA LYS A 5 12.58 38.98 -6.02
C LYS A 5 11.99 38.32 -4.79
N ARG A 6 10.77 38.71 -4.40
CA ARG A 6 9.97 37.99 -3.40
C ARG A 6 8.87 37.17 -4.08
N THR A 7 8.75 35.91 -3.69
CA THR A 7 7.68 35.03 -4.18
C THR A 7 6.32 35.42 -3.62
N ASN A 8 5.26 35.33 -4.43
CA ASN A 8 3.94 35.82 -4.03
C ASN A 8 3.30 35.02 -2.89
N LYS A 9 3.37 33.69 -2.95
CA LYS A 9 2.70 32.79 -1.99
C LYS A 9 3.47 32.60 -0.69
N THR A 10 4.79 32.43 -0.75
CA THR A 10 5.60 32.09 0.41
C THR A 10 6.44 33.25 0.92
N LYS A 11 6.43 34.40 0.21
CA LYS A 11 7.21 35.61 0.53
C LYS A 11 8.73 35.36 0.65
N GLN A 12 9.20 34.24 0.12
CA GLN A 12 10.61 33.87 0.09
C GLN A 12 11.38 34.75 -0.88
N ILE A 13 12.63 35.03 -0.54
CA ILE A 13 13.57 35.77 -1.37
C ILE A 13 14.23 34.82 -2.38
N GLU A 14 14.29 35.24 -3.63
CA GLU A 14 15.00 34.62 -4.75
C GLU A 14 15.97 35.64 -5.34
N LEU A 15 17.19 35.22 -5.68
CA LEU A 15 18.16 36.00 -6.43
C LEU A 15 18.17 35.50 -7.87
N ILE A 16 17.87 36.40 -8.80
CA ILE A 16 17.73 36.12 -10.22
C ILE A 16 18.99 36.59 -10.95
N ASN A 17 19.59 35.74 -11.76
CA ASN A 17 20.77 36.07 -12.58
C ASN A 17 20.39 36.95 -13.78
N GLU A 18 21.39 37.36 -14.57
CA GLU A 18 21.19 38.24 -15.73
C GLU A 18 20.34 37.60 -16.84
N VAL A 19 20.32 36.27 -16.91
CA VAL A 19 19.51 35.51 -17.88
C VAL A 19 18.09 35.20 -17.38
N GLY A 20 17.70 35.74 -16.21
CA GLY A 20 16.34 35.62 -15.68
C GLY A 20 16.05 34.35 -14.87
N GLU A 21 17.07 33.53 -14.58
CA GLU A 21 16.94 32.29 -13.81
C GLU A 21 17.20 32.51 -12.32
N VAL A 22 16.55 31.70 -11.49
CA VAL A 22 16.79 31.70 -10.04
C VAL A 22 18.14 31.06 -9.76
N ALA A 23 19.13 31.86 -9.34
CA ALA A 23 20.45 31.37 -8.94
C ALA A 23 20.49 30.95 -7.47
N HIS A 24 19.83 31.73 -6.60
CA HIS A 24 19.75 31.43 -5.17
C HIS A 24 18.34 31.65 -4.63
N LYS A 25 18.01 30.94 -3.55
CA LYS A 25 16.70 31.01 -2.90
C LYS A 25 16.83 30.83 -1.40
N VAL A 26 16.04 31.58 -0.63
CA VAL A 26 15.95 31.41 0.82
C VAL A 26 14.99 30.27 1.14
N CYS A 27 15.45 29.26 1.87
CA CYS A 27 14.63 28.14 2.30
C CYS A 27 13.54 28.58 3.29
N LYS A 28 12.28 28.17 3.09
CA LYS A 28 11.16 28.51 4.01
C LYS A 28 11.31 27.90 5.41
N VAL A 29 12.09 26.84 5.55
CA VAL A 29 12.17 26.05 6.80
C VAL A 29 13.39 26.41 7.62
N CYS A 30 14.57 26.50 7.00
CA CYS A 30 15.81 26.84 7.70
C CYS A 30 16.26 28.28 7.50
N GLU A 31 15.54 29.05 6.66
CA GLU A 31 15.76 30.50 6.44
C GLU A 31 17.13 30.87 5.89
N ARG A 32 17.91 29.89 5.42
CA ARG A 32 19.21 30.10 4.78
C ARG A 32 19.06 30.34 3.28
N LEU A 33 19.81 31.31 2.77
CA LEU A 33 20.05 31.50 1.34
C LEU A 33 20.92 30.35 0.82
N LYS A 34 20.47 29.67 -0.23
CA LYS A 34 21.16 28.52 -0.84
C LYS A 34 21.11 28.58 -2.36
N PRO A 35 22.04 27.93 -3.07
CA PRO A 35 21.96 27.76 -4.51
C PRO A 35 20.66 27.07 -4.93
N ALA A 36 20.15 27.39 -6.12
CA ALA A 36 18.92 26.81 -6.65
C ALA A 36 18.96 25.27 -6.75
N GLU A 37 20.13 24.70 -7.05
CA GLU A 37 20.36 23.25 -7.15
C GLU A 37 20.09 22.50 -5.83
N GLU A 38 20.21 23.19 -4.70
CA GLU A 38 19.88 22.63 -3.38
C GLU A 38 18.37 22.58 -3.11
N PHE A 39 17.52 22.94 -4.07
CA PHE A 39 16.07 22.84 -3.96
C PHE A 39 15.54 21.75 -4.89
N PRO A 40 14.69 20.83 -4.40
CA PRO A 40 14.04 19.89 -5.30
C PRO A 40 13.13 20.62 -6.29
N VAL A 41 12.98 20.03 -7.48
CA VAL A 41 12.17 20.57 -8.56
C VAL A 41 10.81 19.87 -8.60
N TYR A 42 9.73 20.61 -8.89
CA TYR A 42 8.43 20.04 -9.23
C TYR A 42 8.45 19.48 -10.66
N SER A 43 7.43 18.70 -11.04
CA SER A 43 7.29 18.17 -12.40
C SER A 43 7.18 19.28 -13.47
N ASP A 44 6.75 20.47 -13.07
CA ASP A 44 6.64 21.66 -13.96
C ASP A 44 7.89 22.56 -13.93
N GLY A 45 9.03 22.05 -13.45
CA GLY A 45 10.30 22.78 -13.46
C GLY A 45 10.47 23.81 -12.33
N ARG A 46 9.45 24.07 -11.51
CA ARG A 46 9.56 25.05 -10.42
C ARG A 46 10.34 24.51 -9.22
N LEU A 47 11.13 25.36 -8.57
CA LEU A 47 11.81 25.02 -7.32
C LEU A 47 10.84 24.96 -6.14
N ARG A 48 10.99 23.93 -5.30
CA ARG A 48 10.27 23.83 -4.03
C ARG A 48 10.64 24.98 -3.08
N ALA A 49 9.75 25.23 -2.11
CA ALA A 49 9.97 26.24 -1.07
C ALA A 49 11.04 25.83 -0.04
N SER A 50 11.28 24.53 0.13
CA SER A 50 12.24 24.02 1.11
C SER A 50 13.43 23.42 0.40
N CYS A 51 14.63 23.65 0.91
CA CYS A 51 15.84 22.99 0.41
C CYS A 51 15.75 21.47 0.61
N GLN A 52 16.59 20.73 -0.11
CA GLN A 52 16.58 19.28 -0.13
C GLN A 52 16.62 18.64 1.27
N PRO A 53 17.51 19.03 2.21
CA PRO A 53 17.52 18.44 3.56
C PRO A 53 16.21 18.66 4.33
N CYS A 54 15.68 19.87 4.30
CA CYS A 54 14.42 20.21 4.97
C CYS A 54 13.24 19.44 4.36
N TYR A 55 13.19 19.36 3.02
CA TYR A 55 12.17 18.60 2.32
C TYR A 55 12.26 17.10 2.62
N LYS A 56 13.47 16.50 2.63
CA LYS A 56 13.68 15.09 2.99
C LYS A 56 13.17 14.79 4.39
N LYS A 57 13.47 15.66 5.37
CA LYS A 57 12.96 15.52 6.75
C LYS A 57 11.44 15.59 6.82
N TYR A 58 10.84 16.58 6.17
CA TYR A 58 9.38 16.71 6.08
C TYR A 58 8.74 15.47 5.45
N LYS A 59 9.27 15.04 4.29
CA LYS A 59 8.76 13.90 3.53
C LYS A 59 8.84 12.61 4.32
N SER A 60 9.95 12.35 5.01
CA SER A 60 10.10 11.20 5.90
C SER A 60 9.06 11.20 7.03
N LYS A 61 8.82 12.34 7.68
CA LYS A 61 7.79 12.47 8.72
C LYS A 61 6.38 12.24 8.16
N TYR A 62 6.08 12.84 7.01
CA TYR A 62 4.81 12.66 6.32
C TYR A 62 4.58 11.19 5.93
N ASP A 63 5.58 10.52 5.35
CA ASP A 63 5.47 9.13 4.95
C ASP A 63 5.30 8.18 6.13
N LYS A 64 6.00 8.44 7.25
CA LYS A 64 5.81 7.67 8.49
C LYS A 64 4.39 7.84 9.04
N GLY A 65 3.88 9.08 9.08
CA GLY A 65 2.54 9.37 9.61
C GLY A 65 1.38 8.92 8.70
N ASN A 66 1.65 8.67 7.42
CA ASN A 66 0.63 8.27 6.44
C ASN A 66 0.87 6.87 5.85
N LYS A 67 1.75 6.06 6.47
CA LYS A 67 2.11 4.73 5.97
C LYS A 67 0.89 3.84 5.77
N ASP A 68 0.01 3.80 6.77
CA ASP A 68 -1.19 2.97 6.74
C ASP A 68 -2.19 3.45 5.68
N LYS A 69 -2.40 4.77 5.60
CA LYS A 69 -3.23 5.40 4.55
C LYS A 69 -2.74 5.07 3.15
N ARG A 70 -1.42 5.11 2.93
CA ARG A 70 -0.81 4.74 1.65
C ARG A 70 -1.00 3.26 1.34
N THR A 71 -0.93 2.40 2.36
CA THR A 71 -1.17 0.95 2.21
C THR A 71 -2.59 0.72 1.73
N VAL A 72 -3.59 1.21 2.47
CA VAL A 72 -5.01 1.11 2.08
C VAL A 72 -5.22 1.65 0.66
N TYR A 73 -4.78 2.89 0.39
CA TYR A 73 -4.92 3.50 -0.93
C TYR A 73 -4.31 2.66 -2.06
N SER A 74 -3.11 2.09 -1.87
CA SER A 74 -2.47 1.26 -2.91
C SER A 74 -3.24 -0.02 -3.22
N HIS A 75 -3.83 -0.67 -2.20
CA HIS A 75 -4.63 -1.87 -2.41
C HIS A 75 -5.96 -1.55 -3.08
N LYS A 76 -6.63 -0.45 -2.70
CA LYS A 76 -7.85 0.02 -3.37
C LYS A 76 -7.57 0.30 -4.86
N LYS A 77 -6.56 1.13 -5.14
CA LYS A 77 -6.19 1.50 -6.51
C LYS A 77 -5.89 0.28 -7.39
N ARG A 78 -5.19 -0.72 -6.85
CA ARG A 78 -4.91 -1.97 -7.58
C ARG A 78 -6.19 -2.75 -7.94
N ALA A 79 -7.19 -2.77 -7.05
CA ALA A 79 -8.47 -3.41 -7.35
C ALA A 79 -9.29 -2.59 -8.36
N GLU A 80 -9.31 -1.27 -8.21
CA GLU A 80 -9.95 -0.32 -9.13
C GLU A 80 -9.40 -0.46 -10.56
N GLU A 81 -8.08 -0.51 -10.73
CA GLU A 81 -7.41 -0.71 -12.03
C GLU A 81 -7.82 -2.02 -12.73
N LEU A 82 -8.31 -3.01 -11.97
CA LEU A 82 -8.80 -4.29 -12.46
C LEU A 82 -10.34 -4.35 -12.56
N GLY A 83 -11.05 -3.27 -12.24
CA GLY A 83 -12.51 -3.25 -12.20
C GLY A 83 -13.12 -4.11 -11.07
N LEU A 84 -12.36 -4.37 -10.02
CA LEU A 84 -12.76 -5.20 -8.88
C LEU A 84 -13.24 -4.34 -7.70
N PRO A 85 -14.06 -4.90 -6.78
CA PRO A 85 -14.46 -4.20 -5.57
C PRO A 85 -13.26 -3.63 -4.78
N ASP A 86 -13.30 -2.35 -4.43
CA ASP A 86 -12.18 -1.64 -3.82
C ASP A 86 -12.58 -0.90 -2.54
N ASN A 87 -13.66 -1.30 -1.87
CA ASN A 87 -14.27 -0.55 -0.76
C ASN A 87 -13.51 -0.59 0.58
N PHE A 88 -12.28 -1.13 0.63
CA PHE A 88 -11.51 -1.22 1.87
C PHE A 88 -11.18 0.15 2.50
N THR A 89 -11.46 0.31 3.80
CA THR A 89 -11.32 1.58 4.53
C THR A 89 -10.18 1.57 5.56
N MET A 90 -9.89 2.74 6.13
CA MET A 90 -8.87 2.88 7.18
C MET A 90 -9.34 2.29 8.52
N GLU A 91 -10.64 2.33 8.75
CA GLU A 91 -11.33 1.77 9.90
C GLU A 91 -11.22 0.24 9.84
N GLU A 92 -11.56 -0.37 8.70
CA GLU A 92 -11.41 -1.81 8.47
C GLU A 92 -9.95 -2.27 8.54
N TYR A 93 -9.00 -1.46 8.06
CA TYR A 93 -7.58 -1.76 8.23
C TYR A 93 -7.15 -1.74 9.71
N SER A 94 -7.76 -0.89 10.53
CA SER A 94 -7.49 -0.83 11.96
C SER A 94 -8.08 -2.04 12.69
N GLU A 95 -9.27 -2.47 12.31
CA GLU A 95 -9.90 -3.72 12.78
C GLU A 95 -9.07 -4.94 12.39
N LEU A 96 -8.60 -5.00 11.14
CA LEU A 96 -7.76 -6.09 10.64
C LEU A 96 -6.45 -6.21 11.44
N LYS A 97 -5.79 -5.06 11.74
CA LYS A 97 -4.60 -5.03 12.60
C LYS A 97 -4.91 -5.49 14.03
N ALA A 98 -6.05 -5.08 14.57
CA ALA A 98 -6.48 -5.48 15.91
C ALA A 98 -6.72 -6.99 15.99
N PHE A 99 -7.42 -7.56 14.99
CA PHE A 99 -7.64 -8.99 14.86
C PHE A 99 -6.33 -9.76 14.75
N ALA A 100 -5.43 -9.33 13.86
CA ALA A 100 -4.14 -9.99 13.67
C ALA A 100 -3.25 -9.92 14.92
N ALA A 101 -3.43 -8.90 15.78
CA ALA A 101 -2.67 -8.72 17.02
C ALA A 101 -1.14 -8.83 16.84
N GLY A 102 -0.63 -8.39 15.69
CA GLY A 102 0.80 -8.48 15.33
C GLY A 102 1.28 -9.89 14.95
N ARG A 103 0.38 -10.82 14.65
CA ARG A 103 0.66 -12.18 14.18
C ARG A 103 0.22 -12.38 12.75
N CYS A 104 0.96 -13.22 12.02
CA CYS A 104 0.57 -13.63 10.68
C CYS A 104 -0.74 -14.41 10.73
N MET A 105 -1.70 -14.02 9.89
CA MET A 105 -3.00 -14.66 9.77
C MET A 105 -2.96 -16.04 9.08
N ILE A 106 -1.78 -16.55 8.71
CA ILE A 106 -1.61 -17.91 8.16
C ILE A 106 -0.64 -18.73 9.01
N SER A 107 0.55 -18.21 9.32
CA SER A 107 1.57 -18.95 10.09
C SER A 107 1.50 -18.73 11.62
N GLY A 108 0.75 -17.74 12.09
CA GLY A 108 0.68 -17.39 13.52
C GLY A 108 1.91 -16.66 14.08
N GLU A 109 2.96 -16.51 13.27
CA GLU A 109 4.23 -15.91 13.67
C GLU A 109 4.11 -14.43 14.01
N LYS A 110 4.81 -14.00 15.07
CA LYS A 110 4.81 -12.61 15.53
C LYS A 110 5.91 -11.82 14.83
N VAL A 111 5.55 -11.16 13.73
CA VAL A 111 6.50 -10.41 12.88
C VAL A 111 5.87 -9.13 12.33
N LYS A 112 6.66 -8.34 11.60
CA LYS A 112 6.14 -7.18 10.87
C LYS A 112 5.30 -7.66 9.68
N LEU A 113 4.00 -7.36 9.71
CA LEU A 113 3.04 -7.86 8.75
C LEU A 113 2.96 -7.00 7.47
N GLN A 114 2.47 -7.64 6.41
CA GLN A 114 2.12 -7.05 5.12
C GLN A 114 0.66 -7.37 4.80
N VAL A 115 -0.01 -6.46 4.09
CA VAL A 115 -1.36 -6.71 3.58
C VAL A 115 -1.25 -7.60 2.35
N ASP A 116 -2.06 -8.66 2.32
CA ASP A 116 -2.20 -9.56 1.17
C ASP A 116 -3.69 -9.85 0.93
N HIS A 117 -4.00 -10.36 -0.25
CA HIS A 117 -5.32 -10.83 -0.63
C HIS A 117 -5.44 -12.34 -0.40
N PHE A 118 -6.45 -12.79 0.34
CA PHE A 118 -6.71 -14.21 0.61
C PHE A 118 -6.93 -14.99 -0.69
N GLN A 119 -7.82 -14.46 -1.54
CA GLN A 119 -7.91 -14.78 -2.97
C GLN A 119 -7.21 -13.68 -3.77
N ALA A 120 -6.16 -14.06 -4.52
CA ALA A 120 -5.36 -13.09 -5.26
C ALA A 120 -6.18 -12.29 -6.29
N VAL A 121 -6.02 -10.96 -6.33
CA VAL A 121 -6.71 -10.09 -7.30
C VAL A 121 -6.42 -10.43 -8.76
N SER A 122 -5.30 -11.10 -9.06
CA SER A 122 -4.98 -11.60 -10.39
C SER A 122 -5.93 -12.70 -10.89
N LYS A 123 -6.76 -13.27 -10.00
CA LYS A 123 -7.82 -14.21 -10.33
C LYS A 123 -9.09 -13.50 -10.82
N SER A 124 -9.17 -12.17 -10.70
CA SER A 124 -10.23 -11.30 -11.24
C SER A 124 -11.66 -11.54 -10.70
N TRP A 125 -11.80 -12.19 -9.54
CA TRP A 125 -13.12 -12.43 -8.93
C TRP A 125 -13.33 -11.70 -7.61
N LEU A 126 -12.28 -11.53 -6.80
CA LEU A 126 -12.34 -10.81 -5.53
C LEU A 126 -11.36 -9.63 -5.56
N GLY A 127 -11.81 -8.50 -5.02
CA GLY A 127 -11.04 -7.26 -4.96
C GLY A 127 -10.42 -6.99 -3.58
N SER A 128 -10.15 -5.72 -3.32
CA SER A 128 -9.62 -5.22 -2.05
C SER A 128 -10.78 -4.85 -1.11
N THR A 129 -11.28 -5.85 -0.40
CA THR A 129 -12.39 -5.72 0.56
C THR A 129 -11.98 -6.27 1.94
N LYS A 130 -12.69 -5.89 3.00
CA LYS A 130 -12.50 -6.46 4.35
C LYS A 130 -12.55 -7.98 4.36
N GLY A 131 -13.44 -8.55 3.53
CA GLY A 131 -13.68 -9.97 3.38
C GLY A 131 -12.68 -10.73 2.51
N ASN A 132 -11.64 -10.07 1.99
CA ASN A 132 -10.59 -10.70 1.18
C ASN A 132 -9.17 -10.26 1.56
N LEU A 133 -9.00 -9.32 2.50
CA LEU A 133 -7.69 -8.83 2.91
C LEU A 133 -7.24 -9.45 4.23
N ILE A 134 -5.98 -9.86 4.27
CA ILE A 134 -5.31 -10.47 5.44
C ILE A 134 -3.98 -9.77 5.74
N LEU A 135 -3.45 -10.03 6.93
CA LEU A 135 -2.11 -9.60 7.33
C LEU A 135 -1.19 -10.81 7.48
N VAL A 136 -0.13 -10.86 6.68
CA VAL A 136 0.78 -12.00 6.60
C VAL A 136 2.23 -11.63 6.85
N SER A 137 3.06 -12.61 7.21
CA SER A 137 4.51 -12.42 7.28
C SER A 137 5.07 -12.18 5.87
N PRO A 138 6.24 -11.51 5.75
CA PRO A 138 6.90 -11.35 4.45
C PRO A 138 7.20 -12.68 3.76
N GLU A 139 7.49 -13.72 4.54
CA GLU A 139 7.77 -15.07 4.05
C GLU A 139 6.53 -15.73 3.45
N VAL A 140 5.40 -15.71 4.18
CA VAL A 140 4.11 -16.20 3.67
C VAL A 140 3.68 -15.43 2.43
N ASN A 141 3.80 -14.09 2.44
CA ASN A 141 3.42 -13.25 1.30
C ASN A 141 4.24 -13.60 0.04
N LEU A 142 5.56 -13.75 0.20
CA LEU A 142 6.46 -14.13 -0.88
C LEU A 142 6.12 -15.53 -1.41
N ALA A 143 5.93 -16.49 -0.51
CA ALA A 143 5.64 -17.88 -0.84
C ALA A 143 4.28 -18.05 -1.51
N LYS A 144 3.24 -17.34 -1.06
CA LYS A 144 1.92 -17.36 -1.66
C LYS A 144 1.90 -16.67 -3.02
N GLY A 145 2.51 -15.48 -3.13
CA GLY A 145 2.53 -14.72 -4.38
C GLY A 145 1.12 -14.50 -4.96
N THR A 146 0.90 -14.94 -6.20
CA THR A 146 -0.39 -14.80 -6.91
C THR A 146 -1.33 -15.99 -6.74
N MET A 147 -0.97 -16.97 -5.89
CA MET A 147 -1.82 -18.13 -5.63
C MET A 147 -3.03 -17.73 -4.78
N SER A 148 -4.14 -18.45 -4.98
CA SER A 148 -5.21 -18.50 -3.99
C SER A 148 -4.75 -19.23 -2.73
N ILE A 149 -5.56 -19.14 -1.66
CA ILE A 149 -5.29 -19.93 -0.47
C ILE A 149 -5.31 -21.45 -0.75
N PHE A 150 -6.19 -21.92 -1.64
CA PHE A 150 -6.29 -23.34 -1.96
C PHE A 150 -5.05 -23.83 -2.71
N GLU A 151 -4.62 -23.07 -3.72
CA GLU A 151 -3.37 -23.35 -4.42
C GLU A 151 -2.17 -23.30 -3.47
N PHE A 152 -2.13 -22.30 -2.57
CA PHE A 152 -1.04 -22.15 -1.63
C PHE A 152 -0.94 -23.34 -0.68
N VAL A 153 -2.05 -23.74 -0.04
CA VAL A 153 -2.10 -24.90 0.89
C VAL A 153 -1.66 -26.20 0.22
N GLN A 154 -1.88 -26.35 -1.08
CA GLN A 154 -1.46 -27.53 -1.85
C GLN A 154 -0.03 -27.44 -2.39
N SER A 155 0.59 -26.26 -2.33
CA SER A 155 1.92 -26.02 -2.89
C SER A 155 3.04 -26.42 -1.92
N GLU A 156 4.16 -26.91 -2.46
CA GLU A 156 5.39 -27.15 -1.69
C GLU A 156 5.93 -25.87 -1.04
N ARG A 157 5.60 -24.70 -1.61
CA ARG A 157 5.99 -23.39 -1.10
C ARG A 157 5.34 -23.06 0.25
N SER A 158 4.28 -23.78 0.63
CA SER A 158 3.60 -23.60 1.91
C SER A 158 4.15 -24.46 3.04
N ASN A 159 5.10 -25.35 2.74
CA ASN A 159 5.71 -26.23 3.74
C ASN A 159 6.25 -25.41 4.92
N SER A 160 5.81 -25.77 6.12
CA SER A 160 6.15 -25.08 7.39
C SER A 160 5.67 -23.63 7.53
N LEU A 161 4.89 -23.09 6.58
CA LEU A 161 4.36 -21.72 6.62
C LEU A 161 2.87 -21.63 6.99
N ILE A 162 2.24 -22.77 7.26
CA ILE A 162 0.82 -22.86 7.63
C ILE A 162 0.68 -23.41 9.03
N ASP A 163 0.06 -22.61 9.89
CA ASP A 163 -0.54 -23.07 11.13
C ASP A 163 -2.04 -23.26 10.87
N LYS A 164 -2.54 -24.49 11.02
CA LYS A 164 -3.92 -24.85 10.66
C LYS A 164 -4.94 -24.11 11.53
N ASP A 165 -4.71 -24.03 12.83
CA ASP A 165 -5.62 -23.38 13.78
C ASP A 165 -5.67 -21.87 13.52
N GLN A 166 -4.53 -21.27 13.17
CA GLN A 166 -4.46 -19.87 12.80
C GLN A 166 -5.15 -19.59 11.47
N LEU A 167 -4.97 -20.45 10.48
CA LEU A 167 -5.64 -20.33 9.19
C LEU A 167 -7.16 -20.47 9.36
N GLU A 168 -7.63 -21.41 10.18
CA GLU A 168 -9.05 -21.59 10.48
C GLU A 168 -9.67 -20.34 11.14
N LYS A 169 -8.99 -19.76 12.14
CA LYS A 169 -9.41 -18.49 12.76
C LYS A 169 -9.51 -17.35 11.74
N THR A 170 -8.56 -17.31 10.79
CA THR A 170 -8.58 -16.32 9.72
C THR A 170 -9.76 -16.51 8.78
N ILE A 171 -10.08 -17.75 8.41
CA ILE A 171 -11.26 -18.06 7.58
C ILE A 171 -12.54 -17.65 8.33
N HIS A 172 -12.65 -17.93 9.63
CA HIS A 172 -13.79 -17.47 10.43
C HIS A 172 -13.94 -15.95 10.45
N TYR A 173 -12.84 -15.21 10.61
CA TYR A 173 -12.84 -13.76 10.55
C TYR A 173 -13.32 -13.24 9.19
N LEU A 174 -12.81 -13.82 8.10
CA LEU A 174 -13.19 -13.42 6.75
C LEU A 174 -14.64 -13.79 6.44
N ALA A 175 -15.12 -14.94 6.90
CA ALA A 175 -16.52 -15.35 6.77
C ALA A 175 -17.45 -14.35 7.47
N GLN A 176 -17.14 -13.99 8.72
CA GLN A 176 -17.89 -12.97 9.46
C GLN A 176 -17.86 -11.61 8.75
N ALA A 177 -16.73 -11.22 8.16
CA ALA A 177 -16.61 -9.98 7.40
C ALA A 177 -17.45 -9.96 6.09
N ASN A 178 -17.88 -11.13 5.60
CA ASN A 178 -18.78 -11.29 4.46
C ASN A 178 -20.21 -11.67 4.87
N GLU A 179 -20.54 -11.64 6.18
CA GLU A 179 -21.86 -12.08 6.68
C GLU A 179 -22.20 -13.53 6.32
N MET A 180 -21.19 -14.38 6.25
CA MET A 180 -21.29 -15.79 5.88
C MET A 180 -20.90 -16.69 7.07
N SER A 181 -21.46 -17.90 7.12
CA SER A 181 -20.89 -18.98 7.90
C SER A 181 -19.53 -19.42 7.32
N PHE A 182 -18.75 -20.15 8.13
CA PHE A 182 -17.48 -20.71 7.68
C PHE A 182 -17.63 -21.52 6.38
N THR A 183 -18.62 -22.41 6.32
CA THR A 183 -18.86 -23.29 5.17
C THR A 183 -19.25 -22.48 3.93
N GLU A 184 -20.20 -21.54 4.07
CA GLU A 184 -20.63 -20.68 2.96
C GLU A 184 -19.46 -19.87 2.38
N TYR A 185 -18.59 -19.34 3.24
CA TYR A 185 -17.44 -18.58 2.78
C TYR A 185 -16.40 -19.46 2.07
N VAL A 186 -16.14 -20.67 2.57
CA VAL A 186 -15.25 -21.63 1.89
C VAL A 186 -15.81 -22.03 0.53
N ASP A 187 -17.11 -22.29 0.42
CA ASP A 187 -17.74 -22.65 -0.84
C ASP A 187 -17.78 -21.47 -1.83
N PHE A 188 -18.00 -20.25 -1.34
CA PHE A 188 -17.84 -19.03 -2.12
C PHE A 188 -16.42 -18.89 -2.70
N LEU A 189 -15.38 -19.11 -1.90
CA LEU A 189 -14.00 -19.08 -2.38
C LEU A 189 -13.72 -20.19 -3.40
N ARG A 190 -14.26 -21.39 -3.22
CA ARG A 190 -14.12 -22.50 -4.19
C ARG A 190 -14.73 -22.14 -5.53
N LEU A 191 -15.95 -21.59 -5.52
CA LEU A 191 -16.61 -21.11 -6.73
C LEU A 191 -15.78 -20.05 -7.44
N ALA A 192 -15.22 -19.08 -6.71
CA ALA A 192 -14.33 -18.07 -7.29
C ALA A 192 -13.07 -18.68 -7.92
N GLU A 193 -12.48 -19.72 -7.32
CA GLU A 193 -11.35 -20.45 -7.88
C GLU A 193 -11.72 -21.21 -9.17
N GLU A 194 -12.85 -21.93 -9.16
CA GLU A 194 -13.35 -22.64 -10.33
C GLU A 194 -13.59 -21.70 -11.52
N LEU A 195 -14.21 -20.56 -11.26
CA LEU A 195 -14.44 -19.54 -12.28
C LEU A 195 -13.13 -18.94 -12.79
N ALA A 196 -12.13 -18.76 -11.92
CA ALA A 196 -10.80 -18.28 -12.32
C ALA A 196 -10.12 -19.27 -13.29
N ASN A 197 -10.22 -20.56 -12.99
CA ASN A 197 -9.66 -21.62 -13.82
C ASN A 197 -10.36 -21.72 -15.18
N LYS A 198 -11.70 -21.65 -15.20
CA LYS A 198 -12.47 -21.62 -16.46
C LYS A 198 -12.12 -20.41 -17.34
N ASN A 199 -11.99 -19.22 -16.77
CA ASN A 199 -11.54 -18.04 -17.52
C ASN A 199 -10.15 -18.25 -18.12
N LYS A 200 -9.21 -18.83 -17.35
CA LYS A 200 -7.86 -19.11 -17.85
C LYS A 200 -7.85 -20.09 -19.01
N GLU A 201 -8.76 -21.06 -19.03
CA GLU A 201 -8.91 -22.01 -20.15
C GLU A 201 -9.54 -21.35 -21.38
N TYR A 202 -10.51 -20.45 -21.19
CA TYR A 202 -11.23 -19.82 -22.29
C TYR A 202 -10.41 -18.77 -23.04
N TRP A 203 -9.49 -18.08 -22.35
CA TRP A 203 -8.61 -17.05 -22.92
C TRP A 203 -7.19 -17.56 -23.25
N ARG A 204 -6.98 -18.88 -23.22
CA ARG A 204 -5.78 -19.53 -23.74
C ARG A 204 -5.90 -19.78 -25.23
#